data_AF-A0A415H141-F1
#
_entry.id   AF-A0A415H141-F1
#
_cell.length_a   1.000
_cell.length_b   1.000
_cell.length_c   1.000
_cell.angle_alpha   90.00
_cell.angle_beta   90.00
_cell.angle_gamma   90.00
#
_symmetry.space_group_name_H-M   'P 1'
#
loop_
_entity.id
_entity.type
_entity.pdbx_description
1 polymer ?
#
loop_
_entity_poly.entity_id
_entity_poly.type
_entity_poly.pdbx_seq_one_letter_code
_entity_poly.pdbx_strand_id
1 'polypeptide(L)'
;MELIFLEYKKKYIDEYIEQSRKYCQNCWAAHLCGICYASCYDENGLDMDTKKIRCISEKFGIENQLIQYHEILERNPKLLIPLNEMELD
;
A
#
# COMPACT_ATOMS: atom_id res chain seq x y z
N MET A 1 28.71 -2.21 -10.95
CA MET A 1 27.44 -2.92 -10.70
C MET A 1 26.77 -2.41 -9.43
N GLU A 2 27.49 -2.37 -8.30
CA GLU A 2 26.98 -1.88 -7.01
C GLU A 2 26.59 -0.38 -7.02
N LEU A 3 27.38 0.48 -7.67
CA LEU A 3 27.08 1.92 -7.80
C LEU A 3 25.75 2.21 -8.53
N ILE A 4 25.45 1.41 -9.56
CA ILE A 4 24.22 1.53 -10.34
C ILE A 4 23.00 1.15 -9.49
N PHE A 5 23.11 0.06 -8.72
CA PHE A 5 22.05 -0.35 -7.80
C PHE A 5 21.76 0.72 -6.74
N LEU A 6 22.80 1.36 -6.19
CA LEU A 6 22.65 2.45 -5.22
C LEU A 6 21.94 3.66 -5.83
N GLU A 7 22.23 3.98 -7.09
CA GLU A 7 21.54 5.05 -7.83
C GLU A 7 20.05 4.73 -8.03
N TYR A 8 19.73 3.51 -8.45
CA TYR A 8 18.34 3.06 -8.61
C TYR A 8 17.57 3.06 -7.29
N LYS A 9 18.17 2.56 -6.21
CA LYS A 9 17.55 2.60 -4.88
C LYS A 9 17.26 4.04 -4.46
N LYS A 10 18.24 4.93 -4.60
CA LYS A 10 18.09 6.33 -4.23
C LYS A 10 16.97 7.00 -5.03
N LYS A 11 16.95 6.76 -6.34
CA LYS A 11 15.97 7.38 -7.26
C LYS A 11 14.56 6.86 -7.05
N TYR A 12 14.35 5.56 -6.94
CA TYR A 12 13.00 4.99 -6.98
C TYR A 12 12.43 4.65 -5.60
N ILE A 13 13.29 4.28 -4.65
CA ILE A 13 12.85 3.80 -3.33
C ILE A 13 12.97 4.93 -2.31
N ASP A 14 14.15 5.53 -2.17
CA ASP A 14 14.40 6.52 -1.13
C ASP A 14 13.60 7.81 -1.39
N GLU A 15 13.54 8.28 -2.65
CA GLU A 15 12.72 9.43 -3.05
C GLU A 15 11.22 9.19 -2.76
N TYR A 16 10.69 8.02 -3.15
CA TYR A 16 9.31 7.64 -2.84
C TYR A 16 9.04 7.64 -1.34
N ILE A 17 9.95 7.05 -0.54
CA ILE A 17 9.82 7.01 0.93
C ILE A 17 9.82 8.43 1.51
N GLU A 18 10.75 9.29 1.09
CA GLU A 18 10.87 10.65 1.62
C GLU A 18 9.62 11.49 1.33
N GLN A 19 9.15 11.48 0.08
CA GLN A 19 7.94 12.23 -0.30
C GLN A 19 6.68 11.64 0.33
N SER A 20 6.60 10.31 0.43
CA SER A 20 5.47 9.62 1.06
C SER A 20 5.40 9.86 2.55
N ARG A 21 6.55 9.89 3.25
CA ARG A 21 6.63 10.04 4.71
C ARG A 21 5.88 11.26 5.21
N LYS A 22 5.89 12.37 4.46
CA LYS A 22 5.16 13.62 4.76
C LYS A 22 3.67 13.38 5.05
N TYR A 23 3.07 12.37 4.43
CA TYR A 23 1.67 12.01 4.56
C TYR A 23 1.46 10.68 5.30
N CYS A 24 2.29 9.68 4.99
CA CYS A 24 2.12 8.32 5.47
C CYS A 24 2.51 8.13 6.94
N GLN A 25 3.40 8.95 7.50
CA GLN A 25 3.89 8.77 8.88
C GLN A 25 2.78 8.88 9.95
N ASN A 26 1.68 9.57 9.63
CA ASN A 26 0.53 9.75 10.51
C ASN A 26 -0.75 9.10 9.93
N CYS A 27 -0.62 8.23 8.93
CA CYS A 27 -1.77 7.61 8.28
C CYS A 27 -2.20 6.36 9.07
N TRP A 28 -3.50 6.29 9.43
CA TRP A 28 -4.06 5.16 10.16
C TRP A 28 -3.95 3.82 9.40
N ALA A 29 -3.93 3.87 8.06
CA ALA A 29 -3.87 2.70 7.19
C ALA A 29 -2.44 2.36 6.73
N ALA A 30 -1.40 3.03 7.25
CA ALA A 30 -0.03 2.90 6.72
C ALA A 30 0.49 1.45 6.70
N HIS A 31 0.14 0.65 7.70
CA HIS A 31 0.56 -0.75 7.82
C HIS A 31 -0.22 -1.73 6.95
N LEU A 32 -1.33 -1.28 6.34
CA LEU A 32 -2.19 -2.09 5.48
C LEU A 32 -2.15 -1.62 4.01
N CYS A 33 -1.45 -0.50 3.74
CA CYS A 33 -1.41 0.14 2.43
C CYS A 33 -0.64 -0.72 1.42
N GLY A 34 -1.29 -1.07 0.30
CA GLY A 34 -0.71 -1.80 -0.81
C GLY A 34 -0.10 -0.94 -1.92
N ILE A 35 -0.01 0.40 -1.75
CA ILE A 35 0.51 1.29 -2.80
C ILE A 35 2.02 1.07 -3.02
N CYS A 36 2.35 0.49 -4.17
CA CYS A 36 3.72 0.25 -4.61
C CYS A 36 4.36 1.49 -5.25
N TYR A 37 5.63 1.77 -4.94
CA TYR A 37 6.39 2.86 -5.56
C TYR A 37 6.33 2.81 -7.09
N ALA A 38 6.43 1.63 -7.70
CA ALA A 38 6.40 1.45 -9.14
C ALA A 38 5.12 1.99 -9.81
N SER A 39 4.00 2.01 -9.09
CA SER A 39 2.72 2.55 -9.56
C SER A 39 2.62 4.08 -9.47
N CYS A 40 3.64 4.73 -8.89
CA CYS A 40 3.73 6.17 -8.68
C CYS A 40 4.85 6.81 -9.53
N TYR A 41 5.55 6.05 -10.38
CA TYR A 41 6.52 6.60 -11.32
C TYR A 41 5.96 6.58 -12.74
N ASP A 42 6.20 7.66 -13.48
CA ASP A 42 5.99 7.75 -14.92
C ASP A 42 7.30 8.17 -15.63
N GLU A 43 7.21 8.51 -16.92
CA GLU A 43 8.35 9.01 -17.71
C GLU A 43 8.94 10.33 -17.18
N ASN A 44 8.18 11.09 -16.39
CA ASN A 44 8.58 12.36 -15.79
C ASN A 44 9.11 12.21 -14.35
N GLY A 45 9.01 11.02 -13.76
CA GLY A 45 9.51 10.72 -12.41
C GLY A 45 8.39 10.38 -11.43
N LEU A 46 8.58 10.73 -10.16
CA LEU A 46 7.62 10.43 -9.09
C LEU A 46 6.39 11.36 -9.18
N ASP A 47 5.23 10.78 -9.47
CA ASP A 47 3.93 11.45 -9.47
C ASP A 47 3.22 11.29 -8.12
N MET A 48 3.41 12.29 -7.25
CA MET A 48 2.78 12.33 -5.94
C MET A 48 1.28 12.64 -5.99
N ASP A 49 0.75 13.19 -7.08
CA ASP A 49 -0.67 13.49 -7.21
C ASP A 49 -1.45 12.23 -7.58
N THR A 50 -0.94 11.43 -8.52
CA THR A 50 -1.44 10.06 -8.75
C THR A 50 -1.41 9.24 -7.46
N LYS A 51 -0.32 9.33 -6.68
CA LYS A 51 -0.24 8.66 -5.38
C LYS A 51 -1.32 9.11 -4.41
N LYS A 52 -1.59 10.41 -4.28
CA LYS A 52 -2.62 10.95 -3.37
C LYS A 52 -4.02 10.46 -3.76
N ILE A 53 -4.32 10.42 -5.06
CA ILE A 53 -5.60 9.90 -5.56
C ILE A 53 -5.75 8.41 -5.21
N ARG A 54 -4.71 7.62 -5.48
CA ARG A 54 -4.67 6.19 -5.09
C ARG A 54 -4.82 6.00 -3.58
N CYS A 55 -4.19 6.86 -2.77
CA CYS A 55 -4.28 6.82 -1.30
C CYS A 55 -5.71 7.00 -0.79
N ILE A 56 -6.54 7.79 -1.48
CA ILE A 56 -7.97 7.94 -1.12
C ILE A 56 -8.70 6.61 -1.36
N SER A 57 -8.55 6.04 -2.55
CA SER A 57 -9.18 4.75 -2.91
C SER A 57 -8.69 3.61 -2.01
N GLU A 58 -7.40 3.58 -1.71
CA GLU A 58 -6.77 2.55 -0.89
C GLU A 58 -7.32 2.56 0.53
N LYS A 59 -7.39 3.73 1.17
CA LYS A 59 -7.98 3.86 2.51
C LYS A 59 -9.44 3.44 2.54
N PHE A 60 -10.22 3.82 1.52
CA PHE A 60 -11.61 3.39 1.40
C PHE A 60 -11.74 1.87 1.21
N GLY A 61 -10.86 1.27 0.40
CA GLY A 61 -10.80 -0.18 0.21
C GLY A 61 -10.48 -0.90 1.52
N ILE A 62 -9.43 -0.47 2.22
CA ILE A 62 -9.00 -1.03 3.51
C ILE A 62 -10.11 -0.91 4.56
N GLU A 63 -10.77 0.26 4.66
CA GLU A 63 -11.87 0.49 5.59
C GLU A 63 -13.02 -0.51 5.35
N ASN A 64 -13.46 -0.66 4.10
CA ASN A 64 -14.52 -1.62 3.76
C ASN A 64 -14.12 -3.08 4.00
N GLN A 65 -12.85 -3.43 3.73
CA GLN A 65 -12.34 -4.77 4.00
C GLN A 65 -12.33 -5.07 5.50
N LEU A 66 -11.92 -4.11 6.33
CA LEU A 66 -11.97 -4.24 7.79
C LEU A 66 -13.40 -4.38 8.29
N ILE A 67 -14.34 -3.56 7.81
CA ILE A 67 -15.76 -3.66 8.14
C ILE A 67 -16.26 -5.07 7.82
N GLN A 68 -16.06 -5.54 6.59
CA GLN A 68 -16.52 -6.86 6.17
C GLN A 68 -15.89 -7.99 6.99
N TYR A 69 -14.58 -7.93 7.22
CA TYR A 69 -13.88 -8.92 8.02
C TYR A 69 -14.47 -9.01 9.44
N HIS A 70 -14.66 -7.87 10.11
CA HIS A 70 -15.21 -7.84 11.46
C HIS A 70 -16.69 -8.24 11.52
N GLU A 71 -17.52 -7.82 10.55
CA GLU A 71 -18.91 -8.26 10.46
C GLU A 71 -19.03 -9.77 10.30
N ILE A 72 -18.18 -10.38 9.47
CA ILE A 72 -18.15 -11.83 9.29
C ILE A 72 -17.65 -12.52 10.56
N LEU A 73 -16.60 -11.98 11.19
CA LEU A 73 -16.03 -12.53 12.43
C LEU A 73 -17.08 -12.57 13.56
N GLU A 74 -17.91 -11.54 13.67
CA GLU A 74 -18.96 -11.45 14.69
C GLU A 74 -20.17 -12.32 14.37
N ARG A 75 -20.60 -12.38 13.11
CA ARG A 75 -21.85 -13.06 12.70
C ARG A 75 -21.65 -14.55 12.39
N ASN A 76 -20.60 -14.90 11.67
CA ASN A 76 -20.31 -16.27 11.25
C ASN A 76 -18.82 -16.46 10.91
N PRO A 77 -17.94 -16.63 11.91
CA PRO A 77 -16.50 -16.72 11.70
C PRO A 77 -16.06 -17.93 10.88
N LYS A 78 -16.92 -18.94 10.70
CA LYS A 78 -16.63 -20.11 9.86
C LYS A 78 -16.38 -19.75 8.39
N LEU A 79 -16.94 -18.62 7.93
CA LEU A 79 -16.70 -18.11 6.57
C LEU A 79 -15.27 -17.62 6.36
N LEU A 80 -14.51 -17.36 7.44
CA LEU A 80 -13.10 -16.95 7.37
C LEU A 80 -12.12 -18.13 7.39
N ILE A 81 -12.58 -19.35 7.72
CA ILE A 81 -11.71 -20.55 7.78
C ILE A 81 -10.95 -20.77 6.46
N PRO A 82 -11.58 -20.65 5.27
CA PRO A 82 -10.87 -20.84 4.01
C PRO A 82 -9.69 -19.89 3.82
N LEU A 83 -9.72 -18.69 4.43
CA LEU A 83 -8.62 -17.73 4.33
C LEU A 83 -7.32 -18.23 4.98
N ASN A 84 -7.41 -19.15 5.95
CA ASN A 84 -6.22 -19.74 6.57
C ASN A 84 -5.50 -20.73 5.65
N GLU A 85 -6.19 -21.23 4.63
CA GLU A 85 -5.69 -22.21 3.66
C GLU A 85 -5.31 -21.55 2.33
N MET A 86 -5.51 -20.22 2.20
CA MET A 86 -5.13 -19.49 1.00
C MET A 86 -3.61 -19.37 0.91
N GLU A 87 -3.05 -19.85 -0.20
CA GLU A 87 -1.68 -19.55 -0.60
C GLU A 87 -1.67 -18.24 -1.41
N LEU A 88 -0.67 -17.40 -1.16
CA LEU A 88 -0.40 -16.23 -1.97
C LEU A 88 0.56 -16.67 -3.09
N ASP A 89 0.05 -16.71 -4.32
CA ASP A 89 0.85 -16.96 -5.54
C ASP A 89 1.93 -15.89 -5.77
#